data_AF-A6LU28-F1
#
_entry.id   AF-A6LU28-F1
#
_cell.length_a   1.000
_cell.length_b   1.000
_cell.length_c   1.000
_cell.angle_alpha   90.00
_cell.angle_beta   90.00
_cell.angle_gamma   90.00
#
_symmetry.space_group_name_H-M   'P 1'
#
loop_
_entity.id
_entity.type
_entity.pdbx_description
1 polymer ?
#
loop_
_entity_poly.entity_id
_entity_poly.type
_entity_poly.pdbx_seq_one_letter_code
_entity_poly.pdbx_strand_id
1 'polypeptide(L)'
;MIVLSLMSILGCFMFKMMKNNNELSCLYNFDKDRYDLNSNEEQVLNKFMIEINREKVNSEKLNEDMFSENFNKKIDDNIIEYNKDNNKLLLTTYKEDDVIRKRSIIYSFKGEKIILIPTYNFDDYDK
;
A
#
# COMPACT_ATOMS: atom_id res chain seq x y z
N MET A 1 15.90 6.29 54.69
CA MET A 1 15.13 5.14 54.17
C MET A 1 13.82 5.55 53.50
N ILE A 2 13.00 6.43 54.09
CA ILE A 2 11.71 6.88 53.52
C ILE A 2 11.86 7.54 52.13
N VAL A 3 12.92 8.33 51.94
CA VAL A 3 13.20 9.00 50.65
C VAL A 3 13.51 7.99 49.54
N LEU A 4 14.28 6.94 49.84
CA LEU A 4 14.60 5.87 48.89
C LEU A 4 13.34 5.08 48.50
N SER A 5 12.48 4.74 49.44
CA SER A 5 11.20 4.09 49.13
C SER A 5 10.28 4.96 48.28
N LEU A 6 10.26 6.28 48.52
CA LEU A 6 9.47 7.20 47.71
C LEU A 6 9.97 7.26 46.27
N MET A 7 11.30 7.32 46.08
CA MET A 7 11.92 7.32 44.76
C MET A 7 11.67 6.02 43.99
N SER A 8 11.71 4.88 44.66
CA SER A 8 11.38 3.60 44.05
C SER A 8 9.92 3.52 43.59
N ILE A 9 8.98 4.02 44.41
CA ILE A 9 7.57 4.06 44.05
C ILE A 9 7.35 4.98 42.83
N LEU A 10 7.94 6.18 42.84
CA LEU A 10 7.86 7.13 41.71
C LEU A 10 8.47 6.55 40.43
N GLY A 11 9.62 5.86 40.53
CA GLY A 11 10.25 5.18 39.41
C GLY A 11 9.35 4.10 38.80
N CYS A 12 8.71 3.28 39.64
CA CYS A 12 7.75 2.27 39.19
C CYS A 12 6.52 2.90 38.48
N PHE A 13 6.03 4.05 38.95
CA PHE A 13 4.94 4.78 38.29
C PHE A 13 5.36 5.34 36.94
N MET A 14 6.51 6.01 36.86
CA MET A 14 7.03 6.55 35.60
C MET A 14 7.28 5.44 34.58
N PHE A 15 7.84 4.31 35.01
CA PHE A 15 8.07 3.15 34.14
C PHE A 15 6.75 2.60 33.58
N LYS A 16 5.71 2.46 34.40
CA LYS A 16 4.38 2.04 33.94
C LYS A 16 3.79 3.03 32.94
N MET A 17 3.93 4.34 33.16
CA MET A 17 3.45 5.36 32.23
C MET A 17 4.23 5.34 30.91
N MET A 18 5.56 5.21 30.94
CA MET A 18 6.37 5.10 29.72
C MET A 18 6.02 3.85 28.91
N LYS A 19 5.86 2.70 29.58
CA LYS A 19 5.42 1.47 28.92
C LYS A 19 4.06 1.65 28.27
N ASN A 20 3.09 2.20 28.99
CA ASN A 20 1.74 2.43 28.47
C ASN A 20 1.74 3.41 27.29
N ASN A 21 2.50 4.50 27.36
CA ASN A 21 2.60 5.46 26.27
C ASN A 21 3.24 4.85 25.02
N ASN A 22 4.22 3.97 25.18
CA ASN A 22 4.83 3.27 24.05
C ASN A 22 3.85 2.28 23.40
N GLU A 23 3.14 1.49 24.21
CA GLU A 23 2.09 0.59 23.74
C GLU A 23 0.95 1.37 23.05
N LEU A 24 0.55 2.51 23.60
CA LEU A 24 -0.48 3.39 23.03
C LEU A 24 0.00 4.06 21.72
N SER A 25 1.28 4.44 21.63
CA SER A 25 1.86 4.99 20.40
C SER A 25 1.80 3.99 19.25
N CYS A 26 1.94 2.69 19.51
CA CYS A 26 1.73 1.66 18.50
C CYS A 26 0.28 1.59 17.99
N LEU A 27 -0.70 1.92 18.84
CA LEU A 27 -2.12 2.00 18.43
C LEU A 27 -2.39 3.25 17.59
N TYR A 28 -1.78 4.39 17.91
CA TYR A 28 -1.92 5.61 17.08
C TYR A 28 -1.25 5.49 15.71
N ASN A 29 -0.17 4.71 15.58
CA ASN A 29 0.41 4.38 14.28
C ASN A 29 -0.42 3.37 13.47
N PHE A 30 -1.48 2.82 14.07
CA PHE A 30 -2.38 1.87 13.41
C PHE A 30 -3.47 2.58 12.58
N ASP A 31 -3.73 3.87 12.83
CA ASP A 31 -4.72 4.69 12.10
C ASP A 31 -4.26 5.12 10.70
N LYS A 32 -2.97 4.95 10.36
CA LYS A 32 -2.59 4.87 8.95
C LYS A 32 -3.01 3.50 8.47
N ASP A 33 -4.30 3.38 8.13
CA ASP A 33 -4.90 2.18 7.58
C ASP A 33 -3.92 1.58 6.58
N ARG A 34 -3.37 0.40 6.91
CA ARG A 34 -2.39 -0.30 6.06
C ARG A 34 -2.95 -0.58 4.66
N TYR A 35 -4.27 -0.41 4.52
CA TYR A 35 -5.06 -0.51 3.31
C TYR A 35 -5.99 0.71 3.15
N ASP A 36 -5.53 1.94 3.43
CA ASP A 36 -6.25 3.18 3.07
C ASP A 36 -6.34 3.28 1.54
N LEU A 37 -7.19 2.45 0.95
CA LEU A 37 -7.47 2.34 -0.45
C LEU A 37 -8.77 3.10 -0.68
N ASN A 38 -8.67 4.24 -1.35
CA ASN A 38 -9.89 4.97 -1.73
C ASN A 38 -10.70 4.12 -2.72
N SER A 39 -12.02 4.27 -2.70
CA SER A 39 -12.95 3.68 -3.66
C SER A 39 -12.50 3.87 -5.12
N ASN A 40 -11.94 5.04 -5.47
CA ASN A 40 -11.37 5.30 -6.80
C ASN A 40 -10.18 4.40 -7.12
N GLU A 41 -9.24 4.22 -6.17
CA GLU A 41 -8.09 3.29 -6.32
C GLU A 41 -8.56 1.86 -6.58
N GLU A 42 -9.56 1.40 -5.82
CA GLU A 42 -10.13 0.05 -5.97
C GLU A 42 -10.77 -0.14 -7.35
N GLN A 43 -11.59 0.82 -7.78
CA GLN A 43 -12.28 0.75 -9.07
C GLN A 43 -11.29 0.71 -10.24
N VAL A 44 -10.25 1.54 -10.21
CA VAL A 44 -9.23 1.59 -11.26
C VAL A 44 -8.44 0.29 -11.31
N LEU A 45 -7.98 -0.21 -10.17
CA LEU A 45 -7.26 -1.48 -10.09
C LEU A 45 -8.12 -2.65 -10.59
N ASN A 46 -9.40 -2.67 -10.23
CA ASN A 46 -10.32 -3.70 -10.69
C ASN A 46 -10.55 -3.63 -12.20
N LYS A 47 -10.80 -2.44 -12.76
CA LYS A 47 -10.92 -2.23 -14.21
C LYS A 47 -9.67 -2.77 -14.94
N PHE A 48 -8.49 -2.40 -14.46
CA PHE A 48 -7.23 -2.84 -15.06
C PHE A 48 -7.03 -4.35 -14.95
N MET A 49 -7.32 -4.94 -13.78
CA MET A 49 -7.23 -6.38 -13.55
C MET A 49 -8.15 -7.15 -14.51
N ILE A 50 -9.38 -6.68 -14.72
CA ILE A 50 -10.32 -7.28 -15.67
C ILE A 50 -9.77 -7.21 -17.10
N GLU A 51 -9.22 -6.06 -17.49
CA GLU A 51 -8.69 -5.84 -18.83
C GLU A 51 -7.52 -6.76 -19.14
N ILE A 52 -6.51 -6.83 -18.27
CA ILE A 52 -5.36 -7.69 -18.50
C ILE A 52 -5.75 -9.17 -18.52
N ASN A 53 -6.68 -9.58 -17.65
CA ASN A 53 -7.17 -10.96 -17.67
C ASN A 53 -7.93 -11.28 -18.96
N ARG A 54 -8.62 -10.31 -19.58
CA ARG A 54 -9.25 -10.51 -20.89
C ARG A 54 -8.22 -10.64 -22.01
N GLU A 55 -7.21 -9.78 -22.03
CA GLU A 55 -6.12 -9.84 -23.02
C GLU A 55 -5.36 -11.18 -22.93
N LYS A 56 -5.16 -11.67 -21.71
CA LYS A 56 -4.54 -12.99 -21.44
C LYS A 56 -5.35 -14.16 -22.02
N VAL A 57 -6.68 -14.15 -21.89
CA VAL A 57 -7.54 -15.22 -22.44
C VAL A 57 -7.39 -15.33 -23.97
N ASN A 58 -7.06 -14.23 -24.64
CA ASN A 58 -6.85 -14.19 -26.08
C ASN A 58 -5.43 -14.56 -26.52
N SER A 59 -4.48 -14.74 -25.58
CA SER A 59 -3.08 -15.05 -25.87
C SER A 59 -2.71 -16.45 -25.36
N GLU A 60 -2.55 -17.40 -26.29
CA GLU A 60 -2.42 -18.85 -26.06
C GLU A 60 -1.17 -19.30 -25.25
N LYS A 61 -0.30 -18.40 -24.78
CA LYS A 61 0.92 -18.76 -24.04
C LYS A 61 1.08 -17.99 -22.74
N LEU A 62 1.09 -18.76 -21.65
CA LEU A 62 1.41 -18.30 -20.30
C LEU A 62 2.93 -18.12 -20.21
N ASN A 63 3.45 -16.98 -20.66
CA ASN A 63 4.86 -16.62 -20.45
C ASN A 63 5.03 -16.10 -19.02
N GLU A 64 6.16 -16.46 -18.38
CA GLU A 64 6.54 -15.97 -17.04
C GLU A 64 6.73 -14.43 -17.02
N ASP A 65 6.98 -13.83 -18.18
CA ASP A 65 7.03 -12.39 -18.41
C ASP A 65 5.64 -11.89 -18.86
N MET A 66 4.81 -11.51 -17.87
CA MET A 66 3.46 -10.97 -18.09
C MET A 66 3.48 -9.68 -18.92
N PHE A 67 4.51 -8.86 -18.70
CA PHE A 67 4.70 -7.56 -19.31
C PHE A 67 6.05 -7.57 -20.02
N SER A 68 6.01 -7.64 -21.35
CA SER A 68 7.22 -7.70 -22.17
C SER A 68 8.01 -6.38 -22.16
N GLU A 69 7.34 -5.26 -21.87
CA GLU A 69 7.87 -3.91 -21.95
C GLU A 69 7.37 -3.04 -20.79
N ASN A 70 8.06 -1.93 -20.56
CA ASN A 70 7.55 -0.86 -19.70
C ASN A 70 6.23 -0.34 -20.28
N PHE A 71 5.26 -0.04 -19.43
CA PHE A 71 4.05 0.63 -19.88
C PHE A 71 3.65 1.75 -18.92
N ASN A 72 2.97 2.72 -19.49
CA ASN A 72 2.30 3.79 -18.77
C ASN A 72 0.88 3.88 -19.33
N LYS A 73 -0.10 3.44 -18.54
CA LYS A 73 -1.49 3.37 -18.96
C LYS A 73 -2.32 4.31 -18.13
N LYS A 74 -3.01 5.23 -18.80
CA LYS A 74 -3.99 6.12 -18.18
C LYS A 74 -5.37 5.44 -18.15
N ILE A 75 -5.98 5.38 -16.97
CA ILE A 75 -7.34 4.88 -16.75
C ILE A 75 -8.11 5.95 -16.00
N ASP A 76 -9.12 6.52 -16.65
CA ASP A 76 -9.80 7.73 -16.19
C ASP A 76 -8.75 8.85 -15.95
N ASP A 77 -8.70 9.43 -14.76
CA ASP A 77 -7.66 10.41 -14.38
C ASP A 77 -6.43 9.78 -13.73
N ASN A 78 -6.40 8.47 -13.54
CA ASN A 78 -5.35 7.77 -12.81
C ASN A 78 -4.33 7.13 -13.77
N ILE A 79 -3.13 6.84 -13.27
CA ILE A 79 -2.04 6.32 -14.09
C ILE A 79 -1.51 5.02 -13.47
N ILE A 80 -1.40 3.97 -14.27
CA ILE A 80 -0.72 2.72 -13.91
C ILE A 80 0.58 2.63 -14.70
N GLU A 81 1.70 2.55 -13.99
CA GLU A 81 3.04 2.47 -14.56
C GLU A 81 3.67 1.14 -14.20
N TYR A 82 4.26 0.47 -15.19
CA TYR A 82 5.11 -0.69 -14.97
C TYR A 82 6.51 -0.42 -15.48
N ASN A 83 7.47 -0.72 -14.63
CA ASN A 83 8.88 -0.74 -14.96
C ASN A 83 9.39 -2.18 -14.90
N LYS A 84 9.73 -2.73 -16.07
CA LYS A 84 10.26 -4.08 -16.27
C LYS A 84 11.61 -4.28 -15.59
N ASP A 85 12.53 -3.32 -15.74
CA ASP A 85 13.90 -3.44 -15.21
C ASP A 85 13.90 -3.69 -13.69
N ASN A 86 12.95 -3.07 -12.99
CA ASN A 86 12.80 -3.19 -11.54
C ASN A 86 11.64 -4.11 -11.12
N ASN A 87 10.91 -4.68 -12.07
CA ASN A 87 9.64 -5.39 -11.87
C ASN A 87 8.67 -4.68 -10.91
N LYS A 88 8.50 -3.37 -11.11
CA LYS A 88 7.67 -2.52 -10.23
C LYS A 88 6.42 -2.06 -10.96
N LEU A 89 5.26 -2.33 -10.36
CA LEU A 89 3.97 -1.80 -10.79
C LEU A 89 3.53 -0.72 -9.80
N LEU A 90 3.18 0.46 -10.30
CA LEU A 90 2.82 1.63 -9.53
C LEU A 90 1.45 2.15 -10.00
N LEU A 91 0.60 2.53 -9.06
CA LEU A 91 -0.66 3.22 -9.30
C LEU A 91 -0.53 4.64 -8.77
N THR A 92 -0.70 5.63 -9.64
CA THR A 92 -0.82 7.04 -9.27
C THR A 92 -2.29 7.44 -9.33
N THR A 93 -2.84 7.88 -8.20
CA THR A 93 -4.21 8.39 -8.09
C THR A 93 -4.25 9.82 -7.60
N TYR A 94 -5.34 10.51 -7.92
CA TYR A 94 -5.63 11.85 -7.44
C TYR A 94 -6.75 11.75 -6.40
N LYS A 95 -6.47 12.16 -5.15
CA LYS A 95 -7.48 12.32 -4.12
C LYS A 95 -8.19 13.68 -4.28
N GLU A 96 -9.38 13.79 -3.68
CA GLU A 96 -10.23 14.98 -3.75
C GLU A 96 -9.57 16.25 -3.18
N ASP A 97 -8.55 16.10 -2.32
CA ASP A 97 -7.83 17.19 -1.65
C ASP A 97 -6.54 17.63 -2.38
N ASP A 98 -6.46 17.47 -3.71
CA ASP A 98 -5.26 17.74 -4.52
C ASP A 98 -4.00 16.94 -4.12
N VAL A 99 -4.15 15.88 -3.31
CA VAL A 99 -3.06 14.96 -2.98
C VAL A 99 -2.89 13.93 -4.09
N ILE A 100 -1.67 13.80 -4.61
CA ILE A 100 -1.26 12.75 -5.52
C ILE A 100 -0.72 11.58 -4.71
N ARG A 101 -1.38 10.42 -4.79
CA ARG A 101 -0.90 9.19 -4.13
C ARG A 101 -0.25 8.28 -5.15
N LYS A 102 0.99 7.85 -4.88
CA LYS A 102 1.69 6.83 -5.66
C LYS A 102 1.84 5.56 -4.84
N ARG A 103 1.11 4.51 -5.19
CA ARG A 103 1.08 3.22 -4.48
C ARG A 103 1.79 2.13 -5.26
N SER A 104 2.59 1.32 -4.57
CA SER A 104 3.15 0.08 -5.11
C SER A 104 2.11 -1.03 -5.17
N ILE A 105 2.05 -1.73 -6.29
CA ILE A 105 1.15 -2.84 -6.54
C ILE A 105 1.98 -4.11 -6.76
N ILE A 106 1.58 -5.20 -6.10
CA ILE A 106 2.13 -6.53 -6.37
C ILE A 106 1.14 -7.26 -7.28
N TYR A 107 1.62 -7.98 -8.27
CA TYR A 107 0.79 -8.89 -9.05
C TYR A 107 1.15 -10.34 -8.72
N SER A 108 0.14 -11.21 -8.78
CA SER A 108 0.31 -12.64 -8.53
C SER A 108 -0.55 -13.44 -9.49
N PHE A 109 -0.02 -14.59 -9.94
CA PHE A 109 -0.77 -15.55 -10.73
C PHE A 109 -1.48 -16.54 -9.82
N LYS A 110 -2.80 -16.61 -9.92
CA LYS A 110 -3.62 -17.61 -9.22
C LYS A 110 -4.39 -18.41 -10.26
N GLY A 111 -3.83 -19.57 -10.61
CA GLY A 111 -4.27 -20.36 -11.75
C GLY A 111 -4.09 -19.58 -13.05
N GLU A 112 -5.15 -19.47 -13.85
CA GLU A 112 -5.13 -18.73 -15.11
C GLU A 112 -5.38 -17.23 -14.95
N LYS A 113 -5.63 -16.73 -13.73
CA LYS A 113 -5.93 -15.32 -13.49
C LYS A 113 -4.75 -14.58 -12.87
N ILE A 114 -4.68 -13.31 -13.18
CA ILE A 114 -3.73 -12.34 -12.65
C ILE A 114 -4.48 -11.51 -11.63
N ILE A 115 -3.96 -11.46 -10.42
CA ILE A 115 -4.53 -10.70 -9.31
C ILE A 115 -3.58 -9.56 -8.99
N LEU A 116 -4.11 -8.34 -8.95
CA LEU A 116 -3.38 -7.15 -8.50
C LEU A 116 -3.69 -6.90 -7.03
N ILE A 117 -2.65 -6.71 -6.23
CA ILE A 117 -2.72 -6.56 -4.78
C ILE A 117 -2.09 -5.20 -4.43
N PRO A 118 -2.89 -4.21 -4.00
CA PRO A 118 -2.35 -2.95 -3.51
C PRO A 118 -1.55 -3.19 -2.23
N THR A 119 -0.38 -2.56 -2.13
CA THR A 119 0.47 -2.67 -0.93
C THR A 119 0.27 -1.48 0.00
N TYR A 120 0.80 -1.62 1.22
CA TYR A 120 0.89 -0.53 2.19
C TYR A 120 2.00 0.48 1.85
N ASN A 121 2.83 0.21 0.84
CA ASN A 121 3.87 1.12 0.40
C ASN A 121 3.29 2.14 -0.58
N PHE A 122 3.04 3.34 -0.09
CA PHE A 122 2.62 4.48 -0.89
C PHE A 122 3.28 5.77 -0.41
N ASP A 123 3.44 6.69 -1.33
CA ASP A 123 3.90 8.05 -1.07
C ASP A 123 2.79 9.03 -1.49
N ASP A 124 2.52 10.01 -0.62
CA ASP A 124 1.60 11.10 -0.90
C ASP A 124 2.41 12.37 -1.22
N TYR A 125 2.03 13.05 -2.29
CA TYR A 125 2.64 14.30 -2.74
C TYR A 125 1.58 15.39 -2.81
N ASP A 126 1.91 16.56 -2.29
CA ASP A 126 1.13 17.77 -2.54
C ASP A 126 1.37 18.21 -3.99
N LYS A 127 0.30 18.60 -4.68
CA LYS A 127 0.29 18.98 -6.09
C LYS A 127 0.72 20.42 -6.34
#